data_AF-A0A072UWR0-F1
#
_entry.id   AF-A0A072UWR0-F1
#
_cell.length_a   1.000
_cell.length_b   1.000
_cell.length_c   1.000
_cell.angle_alpha   90.00
_cell.angle_beta   90.00
_cell.angle_gamma   90.00
#
_symmetry.space_group_name_H-M   'P 1'
#
loop_
_entity.id
_entity.type
_entity.pdbx_description
1 polymer ?
#
loop_
_entity_poly.entity_id
_entity_poly.type
_entity_poly.pdbx_seq_one_letter_code
_entity_poly.pdbx_strand_id
1 'polypeptide(L)'
;MHASKGFPEVAKLRLLFSHEICGIINTLSLSPNTQYAAYLVFKIIYAHGYVNEPVSFFDGVDGGHRSIKSVCLDPNMKHNPYNKEEELHRPNVRSDGWLEIEMGEF
;
A
#
# COMPACT_ATOMS: atom_id res chain seq x y z
N MET A 1 11.30 -11.33 18.93
CA MET A 1 10.46 -10.50 18.04
C MET A 1 9.09 -10.37 18.71
N HIS A 2 8.64 -9.17 19.06
CA HIS A 2 7.31 -9.01 19.65
C HIS A 2 6.25 -9.04 18.55
N ALA A 3 5.24 -9.91 18.71
CA ALA A 3 4.02 -9.88 17.92
C ALA A 3 3.43 -8.47 18.02
N SER A 4 3.20 -7.84 16.87
CA SER A 4 2.52 -6.57 16.82
C SER A 4 1.06 -6.79 17.19
N LYS A 5 0.63 -6.17 18.28
CA LYS A 5 -0.76 -6.14 18.73
C LYS A 5 -1.65 -5.74 17.53
N GLY A 6 -2.45 -6.68 17.02
CA GLY A 6 -3.37 -6.46 15.89
C GLY A 6 -3.27 -7.47 14.75
N PHE A 7 -2.09 -8.02 14.48
CA PHE A 7 -1.89 -8.94 13.34
C PHE A 7 -1.24 -10.26 13.80
N PRO A 8 -1.86 -11.43 13.55
CA PRO A 8 -1.32 -12.73 13.94
C PRO A 8 -0.05 -13.09 13.15
N GLU A 9 0.08 -12.57 11.94
CA GLU A 9 1.22 -12.76 11.05
C GLU A 9 1.58 -11.44 10.36
N VAL A 10 2.89 -11.17 10.22
CA VAL A 10 3.41 -9.98 9.55
C VAL A 10 4.67 -10.35 8.77
N ALA A 11 4.72 -9.98 7.49
CA ALA A 11 5.92 -10.10 6.66
C ALA A 11 6.88 -8.92 6.91
N LYS A 12 8.19 -9.21 6.98
CA LYS A 12 9.24 -8.19 7.05
C LYS A 12 9.98 -8.13 5.72
N LEU A 13 9.83 -7.02 5.00
CA LEU A 13 10.45 -6.82 3.69
C LEU A 13 11.66 -5.89 3.83
N ARG A 14 12.75 -6.24 3.14
CA ARG A 14 13.93 -5.39 2.97
C ARG A 14 13.92 -4.82 1.56
N LEU A 15 13.35 -3.63 1.39
CA LEU A 15 13.21 -2.93 0.11
C LEU A 15 14.56 -2.35 -0.35
N LEU A 16 15.49 -3.22 -0.77
CA LEU A 16 16.79 -2.81 -1.32
C LEU A 16 16.79 -2.69 -2.86
N PHE A 17 15.72 -3.13 -3.53
CA PHE A 17 15.48 -3.06 -4.99
C PHE A 17 13.97 -3.07 -5.28
N SER A 18 13.52 -3.01 -6.55
CA SER A 18 12.09 -3.11 -6.90
C SER A 18 11.54 -4.46 -6.45
N HIS A 19 10.70 -4.46 -5.40
CA HIS A 19 10.02 -5.65 -4.91
C HIS A 19 8.55 -5.57 -5.29
N GLU A 20 8.01 -6.68 -5.78
CA GLU A 20 6.59 -6.83 -6.07
C GLU A 20 5.91 -7.60 -4.93
N ILE A 21 4.79 -7.07 -4.44
CA ILE A 21 3.90 -7.74 -3.49
C ILE A 21 2.59 -8.00 -4.22
N CYS A 22 2.23 -9.27 -4.40
CA CYS A 22 0.99 -9.66 -5.05
C CYS A 22 0.01 -10.26 -4.04
N GLY A 23 -1.24 -9.83 -4.08
CA GLY A 23 -2.34 -10.41 -3.32
C GLY A 23 -3.44 -10.90 -4.27
N ILE A 24 -4.04 -12.05 -3.97
CA ILE A 24 -5.22 -12.56 -4.69
C ILE A 24 -6.36 -12.65 -3.68
N ILE A 25 -7.48 -12.01 -4.00
CA ILE A 25 -8.70 -12.04 -3.19
C ILE A 25 -9.77 -12.78 -3.98
N ASN A 26 -10.39 -13.78 -3.37
CA ASN A 26 -11.55 -14.44 -3.96
C ASN A 26 -12.81 -13.61 -3.68
N THR A 27 -13.25 -12.83 -4.67
CA THR A 27 -14.42 -11.95 -4.54
C THR A 27 -15.73 -12.71 -4.33
N LEU A 28 -15.80 -14.00 -4.70
CA LEU A 28 -16.97 -14.86 -4.45
C LEU A 28 -17.20 -15.15 -2.96
N SER A 29 -16.17 -14.96 -2.13
CA SER A 29 -16.27 -15.11 -0.67
C SER A 29 -16.82 -13.86 0.02
N LEU A 30 -17.01 -12.77 -0.71
CA LEU A 30 -17.47 -11.50 -0.19
C LEU A 30 -18.98 -11.41 -0.24
N SER A 31 -19.56 -10.60 0.64
CA SER A 31 -21.00 -10.33 0.61
C SER A 31 -21.38 -9.65 -0.71
N PRO A 32 -22.41 -10.13 -1.43
CA PRO A 32 -22.83 -9.53 -2.69
C PRO A 32 -23.37 -8.11 -2.48
N ASN A 33 -23.35 -7.29 -3.54
CA ASN A 33 -23.82 -5.90 -3.54
C ASN A 33 -23.19 -5.00 -2.47
N THR A 34 -21.96 -5.33 -2.05
CA THR A 34 -21.18 -4.53 -1.10
C THR A 34 -19.90 -4.10 -1.81
N GLN A 35 -19.57 -2.82 -1.72
CA GLN A 35 -18.31 -2.29 -2.25
C GLN A 35 -17.21 -2.54 -1.21
N TYR A 36 -16.12 -3.15 -1.65
CA TYR A 36 -14.95 -3.40 -0.82
C TYR A 36 -13.78 -2.56 -1.32
N ALA A 37 -12.90 -2.19 -0.40
CA ALA A 37 -11.63 -1.58 -0.71
C ALA A 37 -10.50 -2.43 -0.11
N ALA A 38 -9.43 -2.63 -0.86
CA ALA A 38 -8.22 -3.26 -0.39
C ALA A 38 -7.25 -2.20 0.14
N TYR A 39 -6.67 -2.48 1.31
CA TYR A 39 -5.67 -1.61 1.94
C TYR A 39 -4.37 -2.38 2.19
N LEU A 40 -3.24 -1.73 1.92
CA LEU A 40 -1.94 -2.17 2.41
C LEU A 40 -1.71 -1.55 3.80
N VAL A 41 -1.52 -2.39 4.81
CA VAL A 41 -1.24 -1.97 6.19
C VAL A 41 0.20 -2.31 6.55
N PHE A 42 1.01 -1.32 6.94
CA PHE A 42 2.45 -1.50 7.11
C PHE A 42 3.07 -0.59 8.18
N LYS A 43 4.31 -0.91 8.56
CA LYS A 43 5.18 -0.07 9.39
C LYS A 43 6.53 0.09 8.74
N ILE A 44 7.05 1.31 8.72
CA ILE A 44 8.40 1.60 8.26
C ILE A 44 9.35 1.48 9.47
N ILE A 45 10.26 0.52 9.41
CA ILE A 45 11.21 0.25 10.51
C ILE A 45 12.55 0.97 10.27
N TYR A 46 13.02 1.03 9.01
CA TYR A 46 14.21 1.77 8.59
C TYR A 46 14.02 2.31 7.18
N ALA A 47 14.18 3.62 7.02
CA ALA A 47 13.97 4.37 5.79
C ALA A 47 15.30 5.00 5.35
N HIS A 48 16.13 4.29 4.59
CA HIS A 48 17.35 4.87 4.01
C HIS A 48 17.05 5.48 2.65
N GLY A 49 16.48 6.68 2.58
CA GLY A 49 16.36 7.47 1.34
C GLY A 49 15.44 6.94 0.23
N TYR A 50 15.10 5.64 0.26
CA TYR A 50 14.27 4.94 -0.75
C TYR A 50 12.76 5.07 -0.54
N VAL A 51 12.30 5.78 0.50
CA VAL A 51 10.85 5.91 0.79
C VAL A 51 10.18 6.99 -0.06
N ASN A 52 10.98 7.81 -0.74
CA ASN A 52 10.49 8.84 -1.66
C ASN A 52 10.25 8.31 -3.08
N GLU A 53 10.70 7.09 -3.39
CA GLU A 53 10.42 6.47 -4.69
C GLU A 53 8.96 6.01 -4.73
N PRO A 54 8.19 6.40 -5.76
CA PRO A 54 6.80 5.98 -5.86
C PRO A 54 6.69 4.46 -5.97
N VAL A 55 5.79 3.87 -5.20
CA VAL A 55 5.44 2.46 -5.28
C VAL A 55 4.21 2.33 -6.17
N SER A 56 4.36 1.59 -7.26
CA SER A 56 3.25 1.24 -8.14
C SER A 56 2.48 0.05 -7.59
N PHE A 57 1.17 0.22 -7.47
CA PHE A 57 0.23 -0.85 -7.18
C PHE A 57 -0.51 -1.23 -8.44
N PHE A 58 -0.69 -2.53 -8.61
CA PHE A 58 -1.50 -3.11 -9.68
C PHE A 58 -2.82 -3.56 -9.08
N ASP A 59 -3.93 -2.96 -9.51
CA ASP A 59 -5.22 -3.62 -9.39
C ASP A 59 -5.47 -4.45 -10.66
N GLY A 60 -5.98 -5.66 -10.49
CA GLY A 60 -6.15 -6.59 -11.59
C GLY A 60 -7.23 -7.58 -11.26
N VAL A 61 -8.42 -7.35 -11.82
CA VAL A 61 -9.44 -8.40 -11.93
C VAL A 61 -9.03 -9.29 -13.11
N ASP A 62 -9.08 -10.61 -12.92
CA ASP A 62 -8.76 -11.56 -13.99
C ASP A 62 -9.62 -11.28 -15.24
N GLY A 63 -8.97 -10.94 -16.36
CA GLY A 63 -9.63 -10.55 -17.61
C GLY A 63 -9.99 -9.06 -17.79
N GLY A 64 -9.63 -8.16 -16.86
CA GLY A 64 -9.94 -6.72 -16.90
C GLY A 64 -8.77 -5.76 -17.22
N HIS A 65 -9.06 -4.46 -17.27
CA HIS A 65 -8.06 -3.39 -17.42
C HIS A 65 -7.23 -3.26 -16.14
N ARG A 66 -5.90 -3.36 -16.25
CA ARG A 66 -4.99 -3.12 -15.11
C ARG A 66 -4.85 -1.62 -14.90
N SER A 67 -5.25 -1.10 -13.75
CA SER A 67 -4.91 0.25 -13.34
C SER A 67 -3.61 0.22 -12.54
N ILE A 68 -2.70 1.13 -12.88
CA ILE A 68 -1.47 1.32 -12.11
C ILE A 68 -1.70 2.54 -11.23
N LYS A 69 -1.83 2.35 -9.93
CA LYS A 69 -1.87 3.45 -8.95
C LYS A 69 -0.47 3.63 -8.38
N SER A 70 0.15 4.78 -8.63
CA SER A 70 1.42 5.15 -8.02
C SER A 70 1.17 5.86 -6.68
N VAL A 71 1.80 5.39 -5.60
CA VAL A 71 1.67 5.99 -4.27
C VAL A 71 3.02 6.29 -3.65
N CYS A 72 3.05 7.19 -2.67
CA CYS A 72 4.22 7.35 -1.82
C CYS A 72 3.98 6.61 -0.50
N LEU A 73 4.93 5.77 -0.06
CA LEU A 73 4.85 5.13 1.25
C LEU A 73 5.36 6.02 2.39
N ASP A 74 6.04 7.13 2.09
CA ASP A 74 6.49 8.09 3.11
C ASP A 74 5.36 9.05 3.50
N PRO A 75 4.81 8.97 4.73
CA PRO A 75 3.80 9.92 5.18
C PRO A 75 4.33 11.37 5.26
N ASN A 76 5.65 11.56 5.35
CA ASN A 76 6.30 12.86 5.56
C ASN A 76 6.89 13.47 4.29
N MET A 77 6.70 12.87 3.11
CA MET A 77 7.25 13.39 1.86
C MET A 77 6.83 14.86 1.68
N LYS A 78 7.78 15.79 1.65
CA LYS A 78 7.47 17.20 1.40
C LYS A 78 7.13 17.36 -0.08
N HIS A 79 6.04 18.05 -0.38
CA HIS A 79 5.69 18.41 -1.75
C HIS A 79 6.87 19.16 -2.37
N ASN A 80 7.54 18.55 -3.36
CA ASN A 80 8.61 19.19 -4.10
C ASN A 80 7.98 19.97 -5.25
N PRO A 81 7.98 21.32 -5.22
CA PRO A 81 7.33 22.13 -6.25
C PRO A 81 7.96 21.97 -7.65
N TYR A 82 9.12 21.31 -7.76
CA TYR A 82 9.80 21.03 -9.03
C TYR A 82 9.47 19.67 -9.63
N ASN A 83 8.87 18.75 -8.86
CA ASN A 83 8.42 17.47 -9.38
C ASN A 83 6.94 17.60 -9.76
N LYS A 84 6.65 17.49 -11.05
CA LYS A 84 5.27 17.39 -11.59
C LYS A 84 4.64 16.01 -11.33
N GLU A 85 5.23 15.21 -10.44
CA GLU A 85 4.60 13.98 -9.99
C GLU A 85 3.33 14.41 -9.29
N GLU A 86 2.21 14.14 -9.97
CA GLU A 86 0.84 14.29 -9.50
C GLU A 86 0.76 13.95 -8.03
N GLU A 87 -0.03 14.69 -7.25
CA GLU A 87 -0.17 14.52 -5.79
C GLU A 87 -0.26 13.04 -5.39
N LEU A 88 0.90 12.41 -5.13
CA LEU A 88 0.95 10.98 -4.87
C LEU A 88 0.13 10.72 -3.62
N HIS A 89 -0.81 9.79 -3.71
CA HIS A 89 -1.59 9.36 -2.56
C HIS A 89 -0.63 8.88 -1.46
N ARG A 90 -0.91 9.32 -0.22
CA ARG A 90 -0.09 9.05 0.96
C ARG A 90 -0.84 8.16 1.93
N PRO A 91 -0.12 7.38 2.75
CA PRO A 91 -0.75 6.56 3.77
C PRO A 91 -1.30 7.41 4.91
N ASN A 92 -2.38 6.93 5.51
CA ASN A 92 -2.96 7.45 6.74
C ASN A 92 -2.42 6.70 7.96
N VAL A 93 -2.35 7.38 9.10
CA VAL A 93 -1.99 6.75 10.38
C VAL A 93 -3.26 6.23 11.06
N ARG A 94 -3.29 4.92 11.32
CA ARG A 94 -4.35 4.24 12.06
C ARG A 94 -4.23 4.50 13.56
N SER A 95 -5.32 4.26 14.29
CA SER A 95 -5.35 4.36 15.76
C SER A 95 -4.41 3.40 16.49
N ASP A 96 -4.00 2.29 15.83
CA ASP A 96 -3.04 1.30 16.33
C ASP A 96 -1.56 1.65 15.97
N GLY A 97 -1.35 2.83 15.35
CA GLY A 97 -0.05 3.33 14.93
C GLY A 97 0.54 2.62 13.71
N TRP A 98 -0.24 1.82 12.99
CA TRP A 98 0.11 1.34 11.65
C TRP A 98 -0.22 2.38 10.57
N LEU A 99 0.48 2.32 9.45
CA LEU A 99 0.14 3.08 8.25
C LEU A 99 -0.80 2.25 7.38
N GLU A 100 -1.77 2.89 6.74
CA GLU A 100 -2.62 2.25 5.74
C GLU A 100 -2.77 3.09 4.48
N ILE A 101 -2.81 2.43 3.32
CA ILE A 101 -3.06 3.07 2.03
C ILE A 101 -3.97 2.20 1.19
N GLU A 102 -4.94 2.81 0.51
CA GLU A 102 -5.86 2.12 -0.38
C GLU A 102 -5.15 1.71 -1.67
N MET A 103 -5.38 0.47 -2.07
CA MET A 103 -4.77 -0.19 -3.23
C MET A 103 -5.75 -0.25 -4.41
N GLY A 104 -7.05 -0.30 -4.12
CA GLY A 104 -8.11 -0.47 -5.11
C GLY A 104 -9.45 -0.80 -4.45
N GLU A 105 -10.50 -0.76 -5.25
CA GLU A 105 -11.88 -1.06 -4.86
C GLU A 105 -12.48 -2.13 -5.79
N PHE A 106 -13.37 -2.98 -5.28
CA PHE A 106 -14.02 -4.06 -6.03
C PHE A 106 -15.38 -4.47 -5.44
#